data_AF-A0A3D5L3C2-F1
#
_entry.id   AF-A0A3D5L3C2-F1
#
_cell.length_a   1.000
_cell.length_b   1.000
_cell.length_c   1.000
_cell.angle_alpha   90.00
_cell.angle_beta   90.00
_cell.angle_gamma   90.00
#
_symmetry.space_group_name_H-M   'P 1'
#
loop_
_entity.id
_entity.type
_entity.pdbx_description
1 polymer ?
#
loop_
_entity_poly.entity_id
_entity_poly.type
_entity_poly.pdbx_seq_one_letter_code
_entity_poly.pdbx_strand_id
1 'polypeptide(L)'
;MVHQMTTAPDMILLAAGNSRRFQKNKLLQKVNGASLAEHALKTAKSLLAEGLVRSVTVVTQYNEILTLAGTAGFCAVRNPAPDLGISHSIALGIGSLSEDSCGCLICVCDQPYLPAEDLASLIAQWNRGGRRLAAFVSGGTIQNPAVFGAAYYGELLSLAGDQGGKRVLLRHREELFLTAAVPGHLLDIDTREDLARKRGATPLLRKVLDEDLHRISFIGGGGKTSTIFALAKEAAERGIPVTVTTTTHMLREEGMVLKDGLLVKDADGVRFVGAPDPENPKKITRPEPFPEDGEGLLLVEADGSKGMPLKVLRSFEPALPDPQGLVIALAGMSALGQHLSDCCFSFAGADRIVTEDVMAECIRALPADVIVLNQCDTMGRLKGACAVRDLLHRGGKTVWIAERGVTFDGPGE
;
A
#
# COMPACT_ATOMS: atom_id res chain seq x y z
N MET A 1 -21.64 34.64 25.29
CA MET A 1 -20.31 34.17 24.85
C MET A 1 -20.18 34.47 23.36
N VAL A 2 -19.26 35.36 22.99
CA VAL A 2 -18.98 35.69 21.58
C VAL A 2 -18.48 34.41 20.91
N HIS A 3 -19.24 33.86 19.96
CA HIS A 3 -18.68 32.93 18.97
C HIS A 3 -17.60 33.72 18.22
N GLN A 4 -16.32 33.55 18.58
CA GLN A 4 -15.23 34.02 17.73
C GLN A 4 -15.42 33.34 16.37
N MET A 5 -15.79 34.11 15.34
CA MET A 5 -15.79 33.64 13.97
C MET A 5 -14.39 33.14 13.65
N THR A 6 -14.22 31.82 13.55
CA THR A 6 -13.00 31.20 13.02
C THR A 6 -12.82 31.67 11.60
N THR A 7 -11.68 32.31 11.33
CA THR A 7 -11.37 32.79 9.99
C THR A 7 -10.69 31.65 9.24
N ALA A 8 -11.18 31.39 8.04
CA ALA A 8 -10.69 30.33 7.16
C ALA A 8 -9.62 30.91 6.22
N PRO A 9 -8.39 30.39 6.20
CA PRO A 9 -7.41 30.74 5.17
C PRO A 9 -7.82 30.18 3.81
N ASP A 10 -7.23 30.70 2.74
CA ASP A 10 -7.25 30.00 1.45
C ASP A 10 -6.28 28.82 1.47
N MET A 11 -6.49 27.83 0.60
CA MET A 11 -5.60 26.68 0.48
C MET A 11 -4.87 26.71 -0.86
N ILE A 12 -3.54 26.58 -0.82
CA ILE A 12 -2.70 26.43 -2.01
C ILE A 12 -2.09 25.04 -1.98
N LEU A 13 -2.46 24.21 -2.97
CA LEU A 13 -1.88 22.90 -3.23
C LEU A 13 -0.75 23.03 -4.25
N LEU A 14 0.49 22.83 -3.81
CA LEU A 14 1.66 22.82 -4.69
C LEU A 14 1.86 21.43 -5.29
N ALA A 15 1.58 21.31 -6.58
CA ALA A 15 1.64 20.07 -7.36
C ALA A 15 2.61 20.17 -8.57
N ALA A 16 3.53 21.15 -8.55
CA ALA A 16 4.44 21.44 -9.67
C ALA A 16 5.85 20.82 -9.52
N GLY A 17 6.10 20.00 -8.49
CA GLY A 17 7.42 19.45 -8.21
C GLY A 17 7.99 18.59 -9.35
N ASN A 18 9.26 18.81 -9.68
CA ASN A 18 9.97 18.05 -10.71
C ASN A 18 10.19 16.61 -10.23
N SER A 19 9.41 15.66 -10.77
CA SER A 19 9.44 14.22 -10.44
C SER A 19 10.73 13.51 -10.90
N ARG A 20 11.93 14.11 -10.78
CA ARG A 20 13.18 13.64 -11.43
C ARG A 20 13.56 12.19 -11.11
N ARG A 21 13.18 11.67 -9.94
CA ARG A 21 13.44 10.29 -9.49
C ARG A 21 12.37 9.29 -9.92
N PHE A 22 11.21 9.76 -10.38
CA PHE A 22 10.18 8.94 -11.01
C PHE A 22 10.23 9.20 -12.53
N GLN A 23 10.38 8.16 -13.35
CA GLN A 23 10.34 8.30 -14.82
C GLN A 23 9.01 8.85 -15.37
N LYS A 24 7.98 9.03 -14.52
CA LYS A 24 6.64 9.57 -14.80
C LYS A 24 6.20 10.48 -13.62
N ASN A 25 5.16 11.30 -13.80
CA ASN A 25 4.62 12.15 -12.73
C ASN A 25 4.29 11.33 -11.46
N LYS A 26 4.99 11.61 -10.35
CA LYS A 26 4.82 10.87 -9.08
C LYS A 26 3.42 11.03 -8.51
N LEU A 27 2.79 12.18 -8.75
CA LEU A 27 1.48 12.52 -8.19
C LEU A 27 0.34 11.65 -8.71
N LEU A 28 0.56 10.94 -9.84
CA LEU A 28 -0.39 10.00 -10.42
C LEU A 28 -0.21 8.55 -9.91
N GLN A 29 0.79 8.29 -9.07
CA GLN A 29 1.01 6.96 -8.49
C GLN A 29 -0.02 6.66 -7.40
N LYS A 30 -0.50 5.42 -7.36
CA LYS A 30 -1.57 4.98 -6.47
C LYS A 30 -1.06 4.53 -5.10
N VAL A 31 -1.67 5.08 -4.05
CA VAL A 31 -1.57 4.66 -2.64
C VAL A 31 -2.99 4.36 -2.17
N ASN A 32 -3.23 3.22 -1.52
CA ASN A 32 -4.56 2.88 -0.99
C ASN A 32 -5.72 3.08 -1.99
N GLY A 33 -5.50 2.70 -3.26
CA GLY A 33 -6.51 2.77 -4.33
C GLY A 33 -6.62 4.10 -5.09
N ALA A 34 -6.10 5.21 -4.56
CA ALA A 34 -6.16 6.55 -5.18
C ALA A 34 -4.75 7.12 -5.43
N SER A 35 -4.61 8.02 -6.40
CA SER A 35 -3.36 8.72 -6.66
C SER A 35 -3.00 9.70 -5.54
N LEU A 36 -1.72 10.05 -5.40
CA LEU A 36 -1.28 11.06 -4.41
C LEU A 36 -2.03 12.40 -4.57
N ALA A 37 -2.21 12.84 -5.82
CA ALA A 37 -3.01 14.02 -6.12
C ALA A 37 -4.46 13.86 -5.66
N GLU A 38 -5.10 12.72 -5.94
CA GLU A 38 -6.48 12.47 -5.50
C GLU A 38 -6.63 12.47 -3.98
N HIS A 39 -5.65 11.96 -3.22
CA HIS A 39 -5.65 12.08 -1.76
C HIS A 39 -5.63 13.54 -1.30
N ALA A 40 -4.70 14.35 -1.82
CA ALA A 40 -4.61 15.76 -1.48
C ALA A 40 -5.90 16.54 -1.85
N LEU A 41 -6.47 16.25 -3.02
CA LEU A 41 -7.73 16.86 -3.47
C LEU A 41 -8.92 16.43 -2.60
N LYS A 42 -8.97 15.17 -2.15
CA LYS A 42 -10.00 14.67 -1.24
C LYS A 42 -9.92 15.39 0.11
N THR A 43 -8.73 15.52 0.68
CA THR A 43 -8.51 16.27 1.92
C THR A 43 -8.92 17.74 1.77
N ALA A 44 -8.52 18.40 0.68
CA ALA A 44 -8.92 19.78 0.40
C ALA A 44 -10.44 19.94 0.26
N LYS A 45 -11.11 18.96 -0.37
CA LYS A 45 -12.57 18.96 -0.50
C LYS A 45 -13.28 18.87 0.85
N SER A 46 -12.77 18.05 1.77
CA SER A 46 -13.30 17.95 3.14
C SER A 46 -13.19 19.29 3.87
N LEU A 47 -12.00 19.88 3.87
CA LEU A 47 -11.76 21.17 4.53
C LEU A 47 -12.62 22.30 3.97
N LEU A 48 -12.84 22.32 2.64
CA LEU A 48 -13.70 23.31 1.99
C LEU A 48 -15.18 23.09 2.37
N ALA A 49 -15.64 21.84 2.38
CA ALA A 49 -17.02 21.51 2.77
C ALA A 49 -17.32 21.84 4.25
N GLU A 50 -16.32 21.72 5.11
CA GLU A 50 -16.41 22.07 6.54
C GLU A 50 -16.21 23.58 6.79
N GLY A 51 -15.91 24.38 5.76
CA GLY A 51 -15.65 25.81 5.89
C GLY A 51 -14.36 26.14 6.65
N LEU A 52 -13.44 25.18 6.76
CA LEU A 52 -12.14 25.36 7.39
C LEU A 52 -11.15 26.08 6.47
N VAL A 53 -11.35 25.96 5.16
CA VAL A 53 -10.67 26.77 4.14
C VAL A 53 -11.70 27.50 3.30
N ARG A 54 -11.36 28.71 2.85
CA ARG A 54 -12.26 29.58 2.09
C ARG A 54 -12.30 29.21 0.59
N SER A 55 -11.14 28.87 0.04
CA SER A 55 -10.97 28.51 -1.36
C SER A 55 -9.82 27.52 -1.51
N VAL A 56 -9.74 26.83 -2.65
CA VAL A 56 -8.67 25.89 -2.98
C VAL A 56 -8.11 26.22 -4.36
N THR A 57 -6.80 26.46 -4.40
CA THR A 57 -6.01 26.69 -5.61
C THR A 57 -4.96 25.60 -5.77
N VAL A 58 -4.93 24.95 -6.92
CA VAL A 58 -3.96 23.90 -7.26
C VAL A 58 -2.99 24.44 -8.29
N VAL A 59 -1.70 24.55 -7.94
CA VAL A 59 -0.65 25.03 -8.83
C VAL A 59 0.14 23.84 -9.38
N THR A 60 0.15 23.66 -10.70
CA THR A 60 0.76 22.47 -11.33
C THR A 60 1.31 22.76 -12.73
N GLN A 61 2.34 22.03 -13.14
CA GLN A 61 2.83 22.01 -14.52
C GLN A 61 2.12 20.96 -15.40
N TYR A 62 1.41 20.01 -14.78
CA TYR A 62 0.89 18.80 -15.43
C TYR A 62 -0.58 18.95 -15.82
N ASN A 63 -0.91 18.67 -17.08
CA ASN A 63 -2.27 18.79 -17.62
C ASN A 63 -3.26 17.85 -16.91
N GLU A 64 -2.83 16.64 -16.57
CA GLU A 64 -3.66 15.66 -15.87
C GLU A 64 -4.09 16.16 -14.49
N ILE A 65 -3.20 16.88 -13.79
CA ILE A 65 -3.51 17.47 -12.49
C ILE A 65 -4.43 18.70 -12.64
N LEU A 66 -4.28 19.50 -13.72
CA LEU A 66 -5.22 20.57 -14.03
C LEU A 66 -6.63 20.02 -14.24
N THR A 67 -6.76 18.94 -15.01
CA THR A 67 -8.06 18.28 -15.24
C THR A 67 -8.63 17.74 -13.94
N LEU A 68 -7.86 17.01 -13.13
CA LEU A 68 -8.32 16.48 -11.83
C LEU A 68 -8.80 17.59 -10.89
N ALA A 69 -8.04 18.68 -10.77
CA ALA A 69 -8.41 19.83 -9.94
C ALA A 69 -9.69 20.51 -10.44
N GLY A 70 -9.82 20.73 -11.75
CA GLY A 70 -11.02 21.31 -12.35
C GLY A 70 -12.26 20.44 -12.18
N THR A 71 -12.13 19.12 -12.36
CA THR A 71 -13.22 18.15 -12.09
C THR A 71 -13.63 18.14 -10.62
N ALA A 72 -12.69 18.38 -9.70
CA ALA A 72 -12.97 18.52 -8.27
C ALA A 72 -13.63 19.86 -7.90
N GLY A 73 -13.72 20.81 -8.84
CA GLY A 73 -14.32 22.14 -8.63
C GLY A 73 -13.36 23.17 -8.04
N PHE A 74 -12.03 22.95 -8.12
CA PHE A 74 -11.03 23.86 -7.58
C PHE A 74 -10.43 24.77 -8.66
N CYS A 75 -9.87 25.91 -8.23
CA CYS A 75 -9.08 26.75 -9.11
C CYS A 75 -7.80 26.01 -9.51
N ALA A 76 -7.54 25.87 -10.80
CA ALA A 76 -6.36 25.17 -11.33
C ALA A 76 -5.45 26.16 -12.07
N VAL A 77 -4.24 26.35 -11.55
CA VAL A 77 -3.27 27.33 -12.06
C VAL A 77 -2.10 26.59 -12.70
N ARG A 78 -1.88 26.85 -13.98
CA ARG A 78 -0.76 26.27 -14.73
C ARG A 78 0.53 26.98 -14.39
N ASN A 79 1.56 26.25 -13.97
CA ASN A 79 2.92 26.72 -13.87
C ASN A 79 3.68 26.39 -15.18
N PRO A 80 3.95 27.38 -16.05
CA PRO A 80 4.64 27.16 -17.32
C PRO A 80 6.17 27.05 -17.16
N ALA A 81 6.72 27.42 -16.01
CA ALA A 81 8.16 27.51 -15.77
C ALA A 81 8.56 26.87 -14.43
N PRO A 82 8.35 25.54 -14.28
CA PRO A 82 8.68 24.82 -13.04
C PRO A 82 10.17 24.88 -12.67
N ASP A 83 11.04 25.08 -13.65
CA ASP A 83 12.49 25.18 -13.46
C ASP A 83 12.94 26.48 -12.77
N LEU A 84 12.06 27.47 -12.62
CA LEU A 84 12.32 28.66 -11.79
C LEU A 84 12.28 28.36 -10.28
N GLY A 85 11.93 27.12 -9.91
CA GLY A 85 11.93 26.63 -8.55
C GLY A 85 10.59 26.80 -7.83
N ILE A 86 10.56 26.32 -6.59
CA ILE A 86 9.34 26.28 -5.78
C ILE A 86 8.78 27.68 -5.49
N SER A 87 9.63 28.71 -5.42
CA SER A 87 9.17 30.09 -5.17
C SER A 87 8.23 30.60 -6.25
N HIS A 88 8.44 30.20 -7.50
CA HIS A 88 7.57 30.58 -8.60
C HIS A 88 6.17 29.95 -8.47
N SER A 89 6.10 28.68 -8.02
CA SER A 89 4.82 28.02 -7.76
C SER A 89 4.06 28.67 -6.60
N ILE A 90 4.77 29.08 -5.55
CA ILE A 90 4.19 29.84 -4.43
C ILE A 90 3.63 31.18 -4.93
N ALA A 91 4.40 31.91 -5.74
CA ALA A 91 3.98 33.20 -6.27
C ALA A 91 2.72 33.10 -7.14
N LEU A 92 2.63 32.07 -8.00
CA LEU A 92 1.42 31.79 -8.79
C LEU A 92 0.21 31.49 -7.90
N GLY A 93 0.41 30.71 -6.83
CA GLY A 93 -0.64 30.40 -5.86
C GLY A 93 -1.15 31.65 -5.14
N ILE A 94 -0.24 32.47 -4.62
CA ILE A 94 -0.58 33.73 -3.93
C ILE A 94 -1.25 34.72 -4.88
N GLY A 95 -0.73 34.88 -6.09
CA GLY A 95 -1.31 35.78 -7.10
C GLY A 95 -2.70 35.38 -7.58
N SER A 96 -3.17 34.17 -7.24
CA SER A 96 -4.51 33.69 -7.55
C SER A 96 -5.50 33.85 -6.39
N LEU A 97 -5.04 34.32 -5.23
CA LEU A 97 -5.89 34.60 -4.08
C LEU A 97 -6.61 35.94 -4.27
N SER A 98 -7.80 36.07 -3.70
CA SER A 98 -8.52 37.34 -3.71
C SER A 98 -7.91 38.36 -2.73
N GLU A 99 -8.18 39.65 -2.97
CA GLU A 99 -7.60 40.76 -2.19
C GLU A 99 -7.99 40.75 -0.70
N ASP A 100 -9.15 40.18 -0.36
CA ASP A 100 -9.65 40.01 1.01
C ASP A 100 -9.10 38.75 1.70
N SER A 101 -8.14 38.05 1.09
CA SER A 101 -7.45 36.92 1.70
C SER A 101 -6.77 37.33 3.00
N CYS A 102 -7.09 36.62 4.07
CA CYS A 102 -6.54 36.86 5.41
C CYS A 102 -5.31 36.01 5.72
N GLY A 103 -5.02 35.02 4.88
CA GLY A 103 -3.93 34.07 5.02
C GLY A 103 -4.13 32.84 4.13
N CYS A 104 -3.06 32.07 3.94
CA CYS A 104 -3.08 30.87 3.11
C CYS A 104 -2.41 29.68 3.82
N LEU A 105 -3.04 28.52 3.72
CA LEU A 105 -2.48 27.22 4.02
C LEU A 105 -1.79 26.70 2.76
N ILE A 106 -0.46 26.55 2.81
CA ILE A 106 0.34 25.98 1.72
C ILE A 106 0.62 24.52 2.05
N CYS A 107 0.14 23.62 1.18
CA CYS A 107 0.37 22.18 1.26
C CYS A 107 1.10 21.65 0.03
N VAL A 108 1.67 20.46 0.16
CA VAL A 108 2.24 19.66 -0.93
C VAL A 108 1.34 18.46 -1.22
N CYS A 109 1.39 17.94 -2.45
CA CYS A 109 0.50 16.86 -2.88
C CYS A 109 1.10 15.44 -2.77
N ASP A 110 2.24 15.28 -2.10
CA ASP A 110 2.97 14.02 -1.94
C ASP A 110 2.95 13.47 -0.49
N GLN A 111 2.09 14.02 0.36
CA GLN A 111 1.82 13.59 1.74
C GLN A 111 0.45 12.90 1.85
N PRO A 112 0.28 11.63 1.38
CA PRO A 112 -1.02 10.98 1.30
C PRO A 112 -1.58 10.53 2.65
N TYR A 113 -0.76 10.54 3.70
CA TYR A 113 -1.15 10.10 5.05
C TYR A 113 -1.54 11.26 5.97
N LEU A 114 -1.58 12.49 5.45
CA LEU A 114 -1.97 13.66 6.23
C LEU A 114 -3.50 13.81 6.26
N PRO A 115 -4.14 13.57 7.41
CA PRO A 115 -5.60 13.66 7.52
C PRO A 115 -6.09 15.11 7.60
N ALA A 116 -7.38 15.33 7.33
CA ALA A 116 -7.99 16.66 7.37
C ALA A 116 -8.02 17.25 8.79
N GLU A 117 -8.14 16.39 9.79
CA GLU A 117 -8.20 16.71 11.21
C GLU A 117 -6.90 17.38 11.70
N ASP A 118 -5.75 16.92 11.21
CA ASP A 118 -4.45 17.52 11.51
C ASP A 118 -4.37 18.94 10.92
N LEU A 119 -4.82 19.12 9.68
CA LEU A 119 -4.89 20.43 9.03
C LEU A 119 -5.86 21.37 9.77
N ALA A 120 -7.00 20.86 10.22
CA ALA A 120 -7.95 21.61 11.04
C ALA A 120 -7.31 22.09 12.35
N SER A 121 -6.53 21.22 13.01
CA SER A 121 -5.76 21.56 14.20
C SER A 121 -4.73 22.66 13.93
N LEU A 122 -4.00 22.58 12.81
CA LEU A 122 -3.05 23.61 12.39
C LEU A 122 -3.74 24.97 12.15
N ILE A 123 -4.88 24.99 11.45
CA ILE A 123 -5.68 26.20 11.20
C ILE A 123 -6.22 26.79 12.51
N ALA A 124 -6.65 25.95 13.45
CA ALA A 124 -7.09 26.38 14.76
C ALA A 124 -5.95 27.03 15.56
N GLN A 125 -4.74 26.47 15.50
CA GLN A 125 -3.56 27.07 16.13
C GLN A 125 -3.19 28.41 15.50
N TRP A 126 -3.21 28.51 14.18
CA TRP A 126 -3.00 29.77 13.47
C TRP A 126 -4.00 30.86 13.90
N ASN A 127 -5.28 30.51 14.02
CA ASN A 127 -6.31 31.43 14.50
C ASN A 127 -6.04 31.92 15.94
N ARG A 128 -5.63 31.01 16.84
CA ARG A 128 -5.27 31.36 18.23
C ARG A 128 -3.99 32.20 18.29
N GLY A 129 -3.05 31.96 17.39
CA GLY A 129 -1.78 32.67 17.28
C GLY A 129 -1.86 34.06 16.64
N GLY A 130 -3.04 34.68 16.62
CA GLY A 130 -3.23 36.00 16.02
C GLY A 130 -3.07 36.02 14.50
N ARG A 131 -3.25 34.87 13.83
CA ARG A 131 -3.20 34.72 12.37
C ARG A 131 -1.87 35.11 11.75
N ARG A 132 -0.77 34.92 12.50
CA ARG A 132 0.60 35.12 12.02
C ARG A 132 1.09 33.91 11.22
N LEU A 133 1.90 33.05 11.81
CA LEU A 133 2.45 31.88 11.15
C LEU A 133 2.14 30.62 11.97
N ALA A 134 1.80 29.53 11.29
CA ALA A 134 1.70 28.22 11.93
C ALA A 134 2.31 27.14 11.03
N ALA A 135 3.00 26.16 11.59
CA ALA A 135 3.53 25.03 10.83
C ALA A 135 3.63 23.78 11.69
N PHE A 136 3.73 22.62 11.04
CA PHE A 136 4.08 21.41 11.77
C PHE A 136 5.58 21.34 12.10
N VAL A 137 5.88 20.70 13.22
CA VAL A 137 7.23 20.28 13.61
C VAL A 137 7.27 18.77 13.84
N SER A 138 8.30 18.11 13.29
CA SER A 138 8.62 16.71 13.53
C SER A 138 10.13 16.55 13.60
N GLY A 139 10.63 15.79 14.58
CA GLY A 139 12.07 15.59 14.77
C GLY A 139 12.86 16.91 14.89
N GLY A 140 12.27 17.94 15.50
CA GLY A 140 12.87 19.28 15.62
C GLY A 140 12.92 20.10 14.33
N THR A 141 12.33 19.60 13.24
CA THR A 141 12.35 20.25 11.93
C THR A 141 10.95 20.72 11.52
N ILE A 142 10.86 21.97 11.06
CA ILE A 142 9.64 22.51 10.46
C ILE A 142 9.37 21.81 9.12
N GLN A 143 8.15 21.32 8.95
CA GLN A 143 7.70 20.59 7.76
C GLN A 143 6.41 21.19 7.21
N ASN A 144 6.08 20.82 5.97
CA ASN A 144 4.78 21.11 5.38
C ASN A 144 3.71 20.25 6.07
N PRO A 145 2.45 20.70 6.07
CA PRO A 145 1.97 22.01 5.61
C PRO A 145 2.25 23.17 6.58
N ALA A 146 2.10 24.40 6.08
CA ALA A 146 2.23 25.62 6.86
C ALA A 146 1.19 26.68 6.47
N VAL A 147 0.73 27.44 7.47
CA VAL A 147 -0.20 28.56 7.32
C VAL A 147 0.55 29.88 7.46
N PHE A 148 0.32 30.79 6.50
CA PHE A 148 0.91 32.12 6.45
C PHE A 148 -0.20 33.17 6.48
N GLY A 149 -0.16 34.10 7.42
CA GLY A 149 -1.02 35.28 7.41
C GLY A 149 -0.74 36.18 6.21
N ALA A 150 -1.74 36.96 5.78
CA ALA A 150 -1.62 37.84 4.61
C ALA A 150 -0.45 38.84 4.69
N ALA A 151 -0.05 39.24 5.90
CA ALA A 151 1.09 40.14 6.14
C ALA A 151 2.42 39.61 5.56
N TYR A 152 2.57 38.29 5.40
CA TYR A 152 3.79 37.67 4.88
C TYR A 152 3.76 37.39 3.38
N TYR A 153 2.68 37.74 2.67
CA TYR A 153 2.58 37.52 1.23
C TYR A 153 3.68 38.25 0.45
N GLY A 154 4.00 39.48 0.84
CA GLY A 154 5.11 40.24 0.23
C GLY A 154 6.45 39.50 0.36
N GLU A 155 6.71 38.89 1.51
CA GLU A 155 7.93 38.09 1.71
C GLU A 155 7.92 36.79 0.90
N LEU A 156 6.79 36.09 0.86
CA LEU A 156 6.63 34.89 0.04
C LEU A 156 6.82 35.19 -1.45
N LEU A 157 6.30 36.32 -1.93
CA LEU A 157 6.47 36.80 -3.30
C LEU A 157 7.92 37.24 -3.61
N SER A 158 8.69 37.63 -2.59
CA SER A 158 10.12 37.98 -2.72
C SER A 158 11.07 36.77 -2.76
N LEU A 159 10.56 35.54 -2.58
CA LEU A 159 11.36 34.33 -2.67
C LEU A 159 11.84 34.07 -4.10
N ALA A 160 13.05 33.52 -4.25
CA ALA A 160 13.63 33.21 -5.55
C ALA A 160 14.23 31.79 -5.58
N GLY A 161 14.13 31.13 -6.73
CA GLY A 161 14.67 29.79 -6.95
C GLY A 161 14.01 28.72 -6.08
N ASP A 162 14.81 27.77 -5.61
CA ASP A 162 14.36 26.62 -4.82
C ASP A 162 14.10 26.93 -3.33
N GLN A 163 13.83 28.19 -3.01
CA GLN A 163 13.53 28.61 -1.64
C GLN A 163 12.01 28.60 -1.39
N GLY A 164 11.56 27.65 -0.59
CA GLY A 164 10.15 27.54 -0.17
C GLY A 164 9.79 28.42 1.03
N GLY A 165 8.51 28.37 1.40
CA GLY A 165 7.94 29.15 2.52
C GLY A 165 8.64 28.94 3.87
N LYS A 166 9.31 27.80 4.07
CA LYS A 166 10.14 27.52 5.25
C LYS A 166 11.16 28.64 5.54
N ARG A 167 11.68 29.32 4.51
CA ARG A 167 12.61 30.43 4.72
C ARG A 167 11.97 31.62 5.43
N VAL A 168 10.70 31.90 5.13
CA VAL A 168 9.92 32.96 5.80
C VAL A 168 9.61 32.52 7.24
N LEU A 169 9.19 31.28 7.45
CA LEU A 169 8.93 30.72 8.80
C LEU A 169 10.16 30.83 9.71
N LEU A 170 11.36 30.53 9.19
CA LEU A 170 12.60 30.57 9.95
C LEU A 170 13.10 31.99 10.27
N ARG A 171 12.68 33.01 9.51
CA ARG A 171 12.99 34.42 9.82
C ARG A 171 12.15 34.94 10.98
N HIS A 172 10.92 34.44 11.10
CA HIS A 172 9.91 34.91 12.04
C HIS A 172 9.58 33.86 13.09
N ARG A 173 10.61 33.22 13.66
CA ARG A 173 10.42 32.12 14.63
C ARG A 173 9.62 32.54 15.87
N GLU A 174 9.74 33.80 16.28
CA GLU A 174 9.00 34.35 17.43
C GLU A 174 7.50 34.51 17.17
N GLU A 175 7.11 34.55 15.89
CA GLU A 175 5.73 34.69 15.44
C GLU A 175 5.14 33.35 14.94
N LEU A 176 5.94 32.28 15.00
CA LEU A 176 5.62 30.95 14.50
C LEU A 176 5.07 30.04 15.59
N PHE A 177 3.82 29.61 15.38
CA PHE A 177 3.19 28.57 16.19
C PHE A 177 3.52 27.19 15.62
N LEU A 178 4.07 26.31 16.46
CA LEU A 178 4.47 24.97 16.06
C LEU A 178 3.48 23.93 16.57
N THR A 179 2.93 23.15 15.65
CA THR A 179 2.09 21.99 15.94
C THR A 179 2.95 20.73 15.86
N ALA A 180 3.02 19.94 16.93
CA ALA A 180 3.64 18.62 16.85
C ALA A 180 2.83 17.73 15.90
N ALA A 181 3.51 17.08 14.95
CA ALA A 181 2.84 16.16 14.04
C ALA A 181 2.69 14.77 14.66
N VAL A 182 1.58 14.10 14.35
CA VAL A 182 1.44 12.68 14.64
C VAL A 182 2.48 11.91 13.80
N PRO A 183 3.26 10.99 14.39
CA PRO A 183 4.23 10.19 13.65
C PRO A 183 3.59 9.50 12.45
N GLY A 184 4.16 9.69 11.26
CA GLY A 184 3.68 9.08 10.02
C GLY A 184 2.79 9.97 9.15
N HIS A 185 2.10 10.97 9.72
CA HIS A 185 1.14 11.78 8.95
C HIS A 185 1.82 12.73 7.95
N LEU A 186 3.00 13.27 8.29
CA LEU A 186 3.77 14.17 7.40
C LEU A 186 4.74 13.44 6.46
N LEU A 187 4.55 12.14 6.26
CA LEU A 187 5.45 11.36 5.44
C LEU A 187 5.24 11.67 3.95
N ASP A 188 6.30 12.19 3.33
CA ASP A 188 6.38 12.37 1.88
C ASP A 188 6.62 11.03 1.17
N ILE A 189 6.11 10.88 -0.05
CA ILE A 189 6.48 9.78 -0.95
C ILE A 189 7.39 10.32 -2.07
N ASP A 190 8.68 10.00 -1.95
CA ASP A 190 9.72 10.52 -2.84
C ASP A 190 10.34 9.48 -3.77
N THR A 191 10.18 8.19 -3.44
CA THR A 191 10.67 7.07 -4.27
C THR A 191 9.62 5.96 -4.40
N ARG A 192 9.82 5.06 -5.38
CA ARG A 192 9.02 3.83 -5.49
C ARG A 192 9.23 2.90 -4.29
N GLU A 193 10.42 2.90 -3.71
CA GLU A 193 10.75 2.15 -2.51
C GLU A 193 10.01 2.70 -1.28
N ASP A 194 9.82 4.02 -1.16
CA ASP A 194 8.99 4.63 -0.11
C ASP A 194 7.53 4.18 -0.20
N LEU A 195 6.99 4.09 -1.41
CA LEU A 195 5.62 3.64 -1.67
C LEU A 195 5.42 2.17 -1.26
N ALA A 196 6.46 1.36 -1.36
CA ALA A 196 6.44 -0.06 -1.03
C ALA A 196 6.61 -0.29 0.49
N ARG A 197 7.59 0.39 1.11
CA ARG A 197 7.88 0.33 2.55
C ARG A 197 6.75 0.89 3.42
N LYS A 198 5.97 1.86 2.92
CA LYS A 198 4.90 2.57 3.67
C LYS A 198 3.48 2.03 3.43
N ARG A 199 3.29 1.02 2.58
CA ARG A 199 2.11 0.15 2.71
C ARG A 199 2.24 -0.55 4.06
N GLY A 200 1.25 -0.42 4.94
CA GLY A 200 1.22 -1.21 6.19
C GLY A 200 1.41 -2.69 5.88
N ALA A 201 1.98 -3.46 6.82
CA ALA A 201 2.20 -4.88 6.59
C ALA A 201 0.84 -5.54 6.27
N THR A 202 0.80 -6.38 5.24
CA THR A 202 -0.38 -7.20 4.96
C THR A 202 -0.73 -8.01 6.21
N PRO A 203 -2.00 -8.38 6.44
CA PRO A 203 -2.37 -9.21 7.59
C PRO A 203 -1.52 -10.49 7.70
N LEU A 204 -1.10 -11.04 6.56
CA LEU A 204 -0.19 -12.17 6.52
C LEU A 204 1.19 -11.83 7.06
N LEU A 205 1.85 -10.80 6.53
CA LEU A 205 3.18 -10.42 7.04
C LEU A 205 3.10 -9.94 8.49
N ARG A 206 2.03 -9.26 8.88
CA ARG A 206 1.81 -8.86 10.27
C ARG A 206 1.73 -10.07 11.20
N LYS A 207 0.97 -11.11 10.85
CA LYS A 207 0.92 -12.36 11.63
C LYS A 207 2.32 -12.98 11.77
N VAL A 208 3.10 -13.00 10.68
CA VAL A 208 4.48 -13.50 10.68
C VAL A 208 5.36 -12.76 11.67
N LEU A 209 5.24 -11.43 11.71
CA LEU A 209 6.02 -10.58 12.62
C LEU A 209 5.53 -10.67 14.07
N ASP A 210 4.22 -10.67 14.29
CA ASP A 210 3.62 -10.66 15.63
C ASP A 210 3.84 -12.01 16.35
N GLU A 211 3.96 -13.12 15.60
CA GLU A 211 4.15 -14.48 16.12
C GLU A 211 5.59 -15.02 15.95
N ASP A 212 6.53 -14.18 15.50
CA ASP A 212 7.95 -14.53 15.29
C ASP A 212 8.15 -15.80 14.45
N LEU A 213 7.43 -15.87 13.33
CA LEU A 213 7.40 -17.03 12.45
C LEU A 213 8.54 -17.00 11.43
N HIS A 214 9.38 -18.04 11.43
CA HIS A 214 10.51 -18.16 10.51
C HIS A 214 10.24 -19.05 9.29
N ARG A 215 9.16 -19.84 9.31
CA ARG A 215 8.83 -20.80 8.24
C ARG A 215 7.34 -20.79 7.93
N ILE A 216 7.00 -20.72 6.64
CA ILE A 216 5.63 -20.80 6.15
C ILE A 216 5.55 -21.79 4.99
N SER A 217 4.64 -22.76 5.10
CA SER A 217 4.34 -23.71 4.03
C SER A 217 3.00 -23.40 3.39
N PHE A 218 2.96 -23.30 2.06
CA PHE A 218 1.75 -23.03 1.30
C PHE A 218 1.24 -24.31 0.64
N ILE A 219 0.02 -24.74 0.96
CA ILE A 219 -0.65 -25.91 0.39
C ILE A 219 -1.91 -25.51 -0.38
N GLY A 220 -2.54 -26.46 -1.09
CA GLY A 220 -3.81 -26.24 -1.78
C GLY A 220 -3.66 -25.74 -3.23
N GLY A 221 -4.56 -24.88 -3.68
CA GLY A 221 -4.70 -24.42 -5.07
C GLY A 221 -5.06 -22.93 -5.18
N GLY A 222 -4.98 -22.35 -6.38
CA GLY A 222 -5.43 -20.97 -6.60
C GLY A 222 -4.50 -19.87 -6.07
N GLY A 223 -3.24 -19.86 -6.56
CA GLY A 223 -2.34 -18.70 -6.42
C GLY A 223 -1.19 -18.85 -5.42
N LYS A 224 -0.80 -20.07 -5.05
CA LYS A 224 0.28 -20.33 -4.08
C LYS A 224 1.57 -19.58 -4.43
N THR A 225 2.11 -19.83 -5.62
CA THR A 225 3.33 -19.19 -6.11
C THR A 225 3.23 -17.66 -6.09
N SER A 226 2.09 -17.12 -6.53
CA SER A 226 1.85 -15.67 -6.53
C SER A 226 1.80 -15.08 -5.12
N THR A 227 1.17 -15.77 -4.17
CA THR A 227 1.14 -15.35 -2.76
C THR A 227 2.51 -15.44 -2.12
N ILE A 228 3.28 -16.50 -2.39
CA ILE A 228 4.67 -16.64 -1.94
C ILE A 228 5.50 -15.46 -2.44
N PHE A 229 5.42 -15.13 -3.73
CA PHE A 229 6.22 -14.05 -4.31
C PHE A 229 5.85 -12.67 -3.76
N ALA A 230 4.56 -12.43 -3.54
CA ALA A 230 4.10 -11.18 -2.95
C ALA A 230 4.57 -11.03 -1.49
N LEU A 231 4.45 -12.09 -0.68
CA LEU A 231 4.93 -12.07 0.71
C LEU A 231 6.46 -11.95 0.77
N ALA A 232 7.18 -12.67 -0.11
CA ALA A 232 8.63 -12.60 -0.21
C ALA A 232 9.09 -11.17 -0.50
N LYS A 233 8.47 -10.54 -1.50
CA LYS A 233 8.76 -9.16 -1.87
C LYS A 233 8.48 -8.20 -0.71
N GLU A 234 7.31 -8.33 -0.07
CA GLU A 234 6.91 -7.44 1.03
C GLU A 234 7.86 -7.56 2.23
N ALA A 235 8.26 -8.77 2.61
CA ALA A 235 9.22 -9.02 3.69
C ALA A 235 10.61 -8.47 3.33
N ALA A 236 11.08 -8.70 2.10
CA ALA A 236 12.37 -8.21 1.64
C ALA A 236 12.45 -6.67 1.56
N GLU A 237 11.37 -6.00 1.15
CA GLU A 237 11.27 -4.52 1.17
C GLU A 237 11.40 -3.92 2.58
N ARG A 238 11.15 -4.73 3.61
CA ARG A 238 11.34 -4.40 5.04
C ARG A 238 12.69 -4.84 5.59
N GLY A 239 13.57 -5.39 4.75
CA GLY A 239 14.91 -5.83 5.13
C GLY A 239 14.95 -7.21 5.78
N ILE A 240 13.86 -7.99 5.74
CA ILE A 240 13.82 -9.36 6.23
C ILE A 240 14.40 -10.26 5.13
N PRO A 241 15.48 -11.00 5.37
CA PRO A 241 15.99 -11.96 4.39
C PRO A 241 14.93 -13.03 4.10
N VAL A 242 14.67 -13.33 2.83
CA VAL A 242 13.69 -14.36 2.45
C VAL A 242 14.33 -15.46 1.62
N THR A 243 14.02 -16.72 1.93
CA THR A 243 14.31 -17.86 1.06
C THR A 243 13.02 -18.48 0.55
N VAL A 244 12.89 -18.68 -0.76
CA VAL A 244 11.76 -19.32 -1.42
C VAL A 244 12.20 -20.66 -2.01
N THR A 245 11.48 -21.72 -1.67
CA THR A 245 11.76 -23.08 -2.17
C THR A 245 10.48 -23.93 -2.30
N THR A 246 10.62 -25.21 -2.63
CA THR A 246 9.50 -26.16 -2.76
C THR A 246 9.84 -27.52 -2.16
N THR A 247 8.84 -28.24 -1.65
CA THR A 247 8.99 -29.65 -1.25
C THR A 247 8.69 -30.65 -2.36
N THR A 248 8.05 -30.20 -3.44
CA THR A 248 7.65 -31.05 -4.56
C THR A 248 8.10 -30.45 -5.87
N HIS A 249 7.31 -29.53 -6.42
CA HIS A 249 7.57 -28.83 -7.66
C HIS A 249 6.99 -27.43 -7.59
N MET A 250 7.75 -26.43 -8.05
CA MET A 250 7.21 -25.10 -8.36
C MET A 250 7.74 -24.61 -9.71
N LEU A 251 7.12 -23.58 -10.26
CA LEU A 251 7.63 -22.95 -11.48
C LEU A 251 9.00 -22.32 -11.22
N ARG A 252 9.94 -22.57 -12.14
CA ARG A 252 11.26 -21.95 -12.12
C ARG A 252 11.13 -20.45 -12.35
N GLU A 253 11.75 -19.68 -11.47
CA GLU A 253 11.84 -18.23 -11.61
C GLU A 253 12.84 -17.84 -12.70
N GLU A 254 12.50 -16.83 -13.50
CA GLU A 254 13.38 -16.35 -14.57
C GLU A 254 14.69 -15.78 -14.00
N GLY A 255 15.81 -16.12 -14.62
CA GLY A 255 17.14 -15.67 -14.22
C GLY A 255 17.82 -16.52 -13.14
N MET A 256 17.23 -17.63 -12.70
CA MET A 256 17.94 -18.62 -11.86
C MET A 256 19.14 -19.21 -12.59
N VAL A 257 20.29 -19.24 -11.91
CA VAL A 257 21.56 -19.79 -12.39
C VAL A 257 21.91 -21.07 -11.64
N LEU A 258 22.54 -22.03 -12.32
CA LEU A 258 22.98 -23.28 -11.71
C LEU A 258 24.25 -23.03 -10.90
N LYS A 259 24.23 -23.35 -9.60
CA LYS A 259 25.35 -23.28 -8.66
C LYS A 259 25.32 -24.54 -7.79
N ASP A 260 26.42 -25.29 -7.77
CA ASP A 260 26.57 -26.49 -6.95
C ASP A 260 25.42 -27.51 -7.10
N GLY A 261 24.91 -27.67 -8.32
CA GLY A 261 23.80 -28.59 -8.63
C GLY A 261 22.40 -28.03 -8.35
N LEU A 262 22.28 -26.84 -7.76
CA LEU A 262 21.01 -26.17 -7.47
C LEU A 262 20.80 -24.95 -8.36
N LEU A 263 19.54 -24.68 -8.72
CA LEU A 263 19.14 -23.43 -9.36
C LEU A 263 18.91 -22.37 -8.28
N VAL A 264 19.68 -21.30 -8.36
CA VAL A 264 19.68 -20.21 -7.37
C VAL A 264 19.50 -18.87 -8.05
N LYS A 265 18.69 -17.99 -7.44
CA LYS A 265 18.59 -16.57 -7.77
C LYS A 265 18.57 -15.76 -6.49
N ASP A 266 19.52 -14.84 -6.33
CA ASP A 266 19.50 -13.84 -5.26
C ASP A 266 19.15 -12.50 -5.91
N ALA A 267 17.99 -11.94 -5.59
CA ALA A 267 17.51 -10.67 -6.15
C ALA A 267 16.58 -9.96 -5.17
N ASP A 268 16.73 -8.64 -5.04
CA ASP A 268 15.83 -7.78 -4.24
C ASP A 268 15.59 -8.27 -2.80
N GLY A 269 16.62 -8.84 -2.15
CA GLY A 269 16.52 -9.39 -0.79
C GLY A 269 15.85 -10.76 -0.67
N VAL A 270 15.51 -11.39 -1.81
CA VAL A 270 14.93 -12.74 -1.88
C VAL A 270 15.91 -13.71 -2.54
N ARG A 271 16.14 -14.85 -1.88
CA ARG A 271 16.83 -16.01 -2.43
C ARG A 271 15.80 -17.03 -2.90
N PHE A 272 15.82 -17.39 -4.16
CA PHE A 272 15.09 -18.54 -4.67
C PHE A 272 16.03 -19.72 -4.84
N VAL A 273 15.64 -20.91 -4.37
CA VAL A 273 16.47 -22.11 -4.44
C VAL A 273 15.64 -23.37 -4.72
N GLY A 274 16.12 -24.21 -5.62
CA GLY A 274 15.55 -25.53 -5.91
C GLY A 274 16.47 -26.39 -6.78
N ALA A 275 16.21 -27.69 -6.84
CA ALA A 275 16.91 -28.57 -7.78
C ALA A 275 16.29 -28.46 -9.18
N PRO A 276 17.05 -28.63 -10.27
CA PRO A 276 16.48 -28.75 -11.61
C PRO A 276 15.50 -29.93 -11.70
N ASP A 277 14.30 -29.69 -12.24
CA ASP A 277 13.38 -30.78 -12.57
C ASP A 277 13.93 -31.54 -13.80
N PRO A 278 14.14 -32.88 -13.70
CA PRO A 278 14.73 -33.66 -14.77
C PRO A 278 13.82 -33.83 -16.00
N GLU A 279 12.50 -33.66 -15.84
CA GLU A 279 11.52 -33.84 -16.91
C GLU A 279 11.01 -32.51 -17.47
N ASN A 280 11.04 -31.43 -16.67
CA ASN A 280 10.49 -30.14 -17.05
C ASN A 280 11.42 -28.96 -16.72
N PRO A 281 12.15 -28.39 -17.69
CA PRO A 281 13.11 -27.32 -17.44
C PRO A 281 12.48 -26.00 -16.95
N LYS A 282 11.15 -25.87 -17.01
CA LYS A 282 10.39 -24.74 -16.47
C LYS A 282 10.04 -24.89 -15.00
N LYS A 283 10.47 -25.98 -14.35
CA LYS A 283 10.18 -26.26 -12.94
C LYS A 283 11.47 -26.48 -12.16
N ILE A 284 11.34 -26.29 -10.87
CA ILE A 284 12.32 -26.74 -9.87
C ILE A 284 11.65 -27.74 -8.94
N THR A 285 12.46 -28.65 -8.42
CA THR A 285 12.09 -29.65 -7.41
C THR A 285 12.73 -29.33 -6.07
N ARG A 286 12.42 -30.14 -5.06
CA ARG A 286 13.03 -30.06 -3.73
C ARG A 286 14.57 -30.02 -3.82
N PRO A 287 15.22 -28.97 -3.28
CA PRO A 287 16.68 -28.92 -3.20
C PRO A 287 17.21 -29.91 -2.16
N GLU A 288 18.41 -30.43 -2.39
CA GLU A 288 19.19 -31.17 -1.40
C GLU A 288 20.60 -30.55 -1.33
N PRO A 289 21.06 -30.07 -0.16
CA PRO A 289 20.34 -30.05 1.12
C PRO A 289 19.14 -29.09 1.11
N PHE A 290 18.11 -29.43 1.90
CA PHE A 290 16.95 -28.55 2.09
C PHE A 290 17.34 -27.34 2.96
N PRO A 291 16.88 -26.11 2.64
CA PRO A 291 17.15 -24.93 3.46
C PRO A 291 16.71 -25.11 4.92
N GLU A 292 17.65 -24.89 5.83
CA GLU A 292 17.38 -24.82 7.27
C GLU A 292 16.69 -23.52 7.65
N ASP A 293 16.06 -23.50 8.82
CA ASP A 293 15.57 -22.26 9.43
C ASP A 293 16.78 -21.38 9.81
N GLY A 294 16.71 -20.10 9.49
CA GLY A 294 17.79 -19.14 9.75
C GLY A 294 17.26 -17.79 10.23
N GLU A 295 18.09 -16.74 10.19
CA GLU A 295 17.72 -15.37 10.62
C GLU A 295 16.65 -14.67 9.76
N GLY A 296 16.02 -15.40 8.83
CA GLY A 296 15.07 -14.85 7.86
C GLY A 296 13.80 -15.68 7.76
N LEU A 297 13.02 -15.41 6.71
CA LEU A 297 11.76 -16.08 6.43
C LEU A 297 11.94 -17.15 5.33
N LEU A 298 11.62 -18.40 5.64
CA LEU A 298 11.58 -19.51 4.70
C LEU A 298 10.16 -19.75 4.19
N LEU A 299 9.92 -19.49 2.90
CA LEU A 299 8.66 -19.73 2.23
C LEU A 299 8.73 -20.98 1.37
N VAL A 300 7.86 -21.94 1.66
CA VAL A 300 7.87 -23.25 1.01
C VAL A 300 6.59 -23.46 0.23
N GLU A 301 6.68 -23.62 -1.09
CA GLU A 301 5.57 -24.14 -1.89
C GLU A 301 5.47 -25.65 -1.68
N ALA A 302 4.43 -26.06 -0.96
CA ALA A 302 4.08 -27.45 -0.76
C ALA A 302 2.97 -27.87 -1.72
N ASP A 303 3.10 -29.08 -2.25
CA ASP A 303 2.16 -29.77 -3.13
C ASP A 303 1.76 -29.06 -4.44
N GLY A 304 2.11 -29.67 -5.57
CA GLY A 304 1.72 -29.17 -6.90
C GLY A 304 0.20 -29.28 -7.15
N SER A 305 -0.47 -28.17 -7.51
CA SER A 305 -1.89 -28.17 -7.93
C SER A 305 -2.09 -28.14 -9.45
N LYS A 306 -1.00 -28.17 -10.23
CA LYS A 306 -1.02 -27.98 -11.69
C LYS A 306 -1.76 -26.70 -12.16
N GLY A 307 -1.76 -25.66 -11.33
CA GLY A 307 -2.45 -24.40 -11.63
C GLY A 307 -3.96 -24.42 -11.38
N MET A 308 -4.51 -25.55 -10.90
CA MET A 308 -5.93 -25.63 -10.57
C MET A 308 -6.28 -24.77 -9.33
N PRO A 309 -7.48 -24.17 -9.31
CA PRO A 309 -7.93 -23.31 -8.22
C PRO A 309 -8.23 -24.08 -6.93
N LEU A 310 -8.66 -25.34 -7.01
CA LEU A 310 -8.91 -26.20 -5.86
C LEU A 310 -7.94 -27.38 -5.86
N LYS A 311 -7.63 -27.90 -4.67
CA LYS A 311 -6.89 -29.16 -4.52
C LYS A 311 -7.39 -29.90 -3.29
N VAL A 312 -7.62 -31.20 -3.44
CA VAL A 312 -7.80 -32.14 -2.33
C VAL A 312 -6.50 -32.91 -2.16
N LEU A 313 -6.10 -33.14 -0.91
CA LEU A 313 -4.88 -33.86 -0.60
C LEU A 313 -5.08 -35.36 -0.83
N ARG A 314 -4.05 -36.00 -1.38
CA ARG A 314 -3.95 -37.46 -1.42
C ARG A 314 -3.52 -37.98 -0.04
N SER A 315 -3.65 -39.28 0.18
CA SER A 315 -3.25 -39.93 1.45
C SER A 315 -1.79 -39.72 1.87
N PHE A 316 -0.92 -39.33 0.94
CA PHE A 316 0.51 -39.06 1.17
C PHE A 316 0.87 -37.56 1.05
N GLU A 317 -0.11 -36.68 0.84
CA GLU A 317 0.07 -35.22 0.83
C GLU A 317 -0.56 -34.62 2.12
N PRO A 318 -0.06 -33.49 2.64
CA PRO A 318 1.03 -32.67 2.10
C PRO A 318 2.40 -33.23 2.45
N ALA A 319 3.38 -33.07 1.56
CA ALA A 319 4.78 -33.33 1.90
C ALA A 319 5.32 -32.10 2.66
N LEU A 320 4.94 -31.98 3.94
CA LEU A 320 5.43 -30.92 4.82
C LEU A 320 6.81 -31.31 5.38
N PRO A 321 7.81 -30.41 5.29
CA PRO A 321 9.16 -30.73 5.73
C PRO A 321 9.32 -30.70 7.27
N ASP A 322 8.47 -29.98 8.00
CA ASP A 322 8.45 -29.92 9.47
C ASP A 322 7.07 -29.43 9.99
N PRO A 323 6.46 -30.03 11.04
CA PRO A 323 5.25 -29.53 11.69
C PRO A 323 5.40 -28.20 12.48
N GLN A 324 6.60 -27.65 12.69
CA GLN A 324 6.81 -26.44 13.51
C GLN A 324 6.62 -25.09 12.78
N GLY A 325 6.23 -25.07 11.51
CA GLY A 325 5.98 -23.83 10.73
C GLY A 325 4.50 -23.54 10.49
N LEU A 326 4.16 -22.29 10.14
CA LEU A 326 2.79 -21.91 9.79
C LEU A 326 2.36 -22.56 8.47
N VAL A 327 1.24 -23.27 8.44
CA VAL A 327 0.69 -23.86 7.22
C VAL A 327 -0.49 -23.05 6.73
N ILE A 328 -0.37 -22.54 5.50
CA ILE A 328 -1.40 -21.74 4.82
C ILE A 328 -1.98 -22.53 3.65
N ALA A 329 -3.28 -22.81 3.71
CA ALA A 329 -4.00 -23.38 2.58
C ALA A 329 -4.57 -22.26 1.70
N LEU A 330 -4.27 -22.28 0.41
CA LEU A 330 -4.97 -21.44 -0.56
C LEU A 330 -6.09 -22.22 -1.26
N ALA A 331 -7.19 -21.54 -1.53
CA ALA A 331 -8.24 -22.01 -2.43
C ALA A 331 -8.74 -20.87 -3.31
N GLY A 332 -8.78 -21.08 -4.62
CA GLY A 332 -9.19 -20.10 -5.60
C GLY A 332 -10.71 -20.08 -5.80
N MET A 333 -11.36 -18.95 -5.56
CA MET A 333 -12.80 -18.76 -5.75
C MET A 333 -13.24 -18.82 -7.21
N SER A 334 -12.30 -18.88 -8.17
CA SER A 334 -12.62 -19.20 -9.56
C SER A 334 -13.16 -20.62 -9.77
N ALA A 335 -13.00 -21.52 -8.78
CA ALA A 335 -13.62 -22.84 -8.78
C ALA A 335 -15.14 -22.80 -8.64
N LEU A 336 -15.72 -21.77 -7.99
CA LEU A 336 -17.17 -21.72 -7.76
C LEU A 336 -17.96 -21.77 -9.08
N GLY A 337 -18.96 -22.64 -9.12
CA GLY A 337 -19.79 -22.89 -10.30
C GLY A 337 -19.12 -23.72 -11.40
N GLN A 338 -17.87 -24.15 -11.23
CA GLN A 338 -17.20 -25.08 -12.14
C GLN A 338 -17.43 -26.54 -11.71
N HIS A 339 -17.16 -27.50 -12.61
CA HIS A 339 -17.11 -28.92 -12.27
C HIS A 339 -15.80 -29.25 -11.54
N LEU A 340 -15.86 -30.11 -10.51
CA LEU A 340 -14.68 -30.59 -9.79
C LEU A 340 -13.62 -31.18 -10.72
N SER A 341 -14.06 -31.89 -11.76
CA SER A 341 -13.19 -32.46 -12.79
C SER A 341 -12.33 -31.46 -13.53
N ASP A 342 -12.81 -30.22 -13.69
CA ASP A 342 -12.13 -29.16 -14.41
C ASP A 342 -11.26 -28.28 -13.50
N CYS A 343 -11.65 -28.14 -12.23
CA CYS A 343 -11.09 -27.12 -11.35
C CYS A 343 -10.43 -27.64 -10.07
N CYS A 344 -10.51 -28.94 -9.77
CA CYS A 344 -9.94 -29.53 -8.56
C CYS A 344 -8.86 -30.57 -8.87
N PHE A 345 -7.64 -30.31 -8.41
CA PHE A 345 -6.57 -31.29 -8.52
C PHE A 345 -6.75 -32.42 -7.50
N SER A 346 -6.56 -33.66 -7.96
CA SER A 346 -6.56 -34.87 -7.12
C SER A 346 -7.88 -35.17 -6.39
N PHE A 347 -9.02 -34.66 -6.87
CA PHE A 347 -10.30 -35.10 -6.34
C PHE A 347 -10.54 -36.58 -6.70
N ALA A 348 -11.16 -37.31 -5.77
CA ALA A 348 -11.63 -38.67 -5.98
C ALA A 348 -13.10 -38.72 -5.57
N GLY A 349 -14.00 -38.97 -6.52
CA GLY A 349 -15.44 -38.99 -6.25
C GLY A 349 -16.29 -38.67 -7.48
N ALA A 350 -17.59 -38.49 -7.25
CA ALA A 350 -18.51 -38.04 -8.28
C ALA A 350 -18.19 -36.60 -8.70
N ASP A 351 -18.21 -36.34 -10.00
CA ASP A 351 -18.06 -34.98 -10.51
C ASP A 351 -19.29 -34.15 -10.14
N ARG A 352 -19.06 -33.04 -9.46
CA ARG A 352 -20.10 -32.16 -8.91
C ARG A 352 -19.74 -30.72 -9.27
N ILE A 353 -20.77 -29.90 -9.45
CA ILE A 353 -20.57 -28.45 -9.50
C ILE A 353 -20.10 -28.00 -8.11
N VAL A 354 -19.03 -27.20 -8.09
CA VAL A 354 -18.47 -26.62 -6.87
C VAL A 354 -19.40 -25.51 -6.38
N THR A 355 -20.26 -25.86 -5.43
CA THR A 355 -20.98 -24.90 -4.58
C THR A 355 -20.12 -24.49 -3.39
N GLU A 356 -20.58 -23.53 -2.60
CA GLU A 356 -19.93 -23.11 -1.36
C GLU A 356 -19.74 -24.27 -0.38
N ASP A 357 -20.73 -25.17 -0.25
CA ASP A 357 -20.64 -26.37 0.58
C ASP A 357 -19.58 -27.36 0.07
N VAL A 358 -19.56 -27.62 -1.24
CA VAL A 358 -18.56 -28.51 -1.87
C VAL A 358 -17.16 -27.93 -1.70
N MET A 359 -17.00 -26.63 -1.89
CA MET A 359 -15.72 -25.96 -1.71
C MET A 359 -15.26 -26.04 -0.26
N ALA A 360 -16.15 -25.77 0.71
CA ALA A 360 -15.85 -25.89 2.13
C ALA A 360 -15.50 -27.35 2.52
N GLU A 361 -16.17 -28.35 1.94
CA GLU A 361 -15.86 -29.78 2.11
C GLU A 361 -14.42 -30.09 1.69
N CYS A 362 -14.01 -29.67 0.49
CA CYS A 362 -12.66 -29.89 -0.01
C CYS A 362 -11.59 -29.19 0.84
N ILE A 363 -11.86 -27.98 1.31
CA ILE A 363 -10.89 -27.18 2.08
C ILE A 363 -10.77 -27.68 3.52
N ARG A 364 -11.86 -28.13 4.14
CA ARG A 364 -11.88 -28.52 5.56
C ARG A 364 -10.90 -29.66 5.87
N ALA A 365 -10.65 -30.52 4.89
CA ALA A 365 -9.70 -31.64 5.01
C ALA A 365 -8.22 -31.19 5.01
N LEU A 366 -7.92 -29.92 4.70
CA LEU A 366 -6.55 -29.42 4.64
C LEU A 366 -5.99 -29.19 6.06
N PRO A 367 -4.78 -29.69 6.36
CA PRO A 367 -4.09 -29.48 7.63
C PRO A 367 -3.41 -28.10 7.63
N ALA A 368 -4.22 -27.04 7.57
CA ALA A 368 -3.77 -25.65 7.60
C ALA A 368 -4.26 -24.93 8.86
N ASP A 369 -3.39 -24.05 9.36
CA ASP A 369 -3.65 -23.11 10.45
C ASP A 369 -4.50 -21.94 9.94
N VAL A 370 -4.18 -21.45 8.74
CA VAL A 370 -4.90 -20.36 8.07
C VAL A 370 -5.33 -20.81 6.68
N ILE A 371 -6.58 -20.54 6.35
CA ILE A 371 -7.13 -20.73 5.00
C ILE A 371 -7.26 -19.37 4.36
N VAL A 372 -6.83 -19.25 3.11
CA VAL A 372 -7.01 -18.05 2.30
C VAL A 372 -7.88 -18.38 1.10
N LEU A 373 -9.04 -17.74 1.06
CA LEU A 373 -9.93 -17.73 -0.09
C LEU A 373 -9.46 -16.64 -1.05
N ASN A 374 -8.81 -17.04 -2.15
CA ASN A 374 -8.15 -16.16 -3.10
C ASN A 374 -8.97 -15.98 -4.37
N GLN A 375 -8.60 -15.03 -5.23
CA GLN A 375 -9.29 -14.74 -6.50
C GLN A 375 -10.74 -14.26 -6.28
N CYS A 376 -10.98 -13.45 -5.24
CA CYS A 376 -12.28 -12.82 -4.94
C CYS A 376 -12.46 -11.51 -5.73
N ASP A 377 -12.12 -11.53 -7.02
CA ASP A 377 -11.98 -10.38 -7.91
C ASP A 377 -13.31 -9.85 -8.48
N THR A 378 -14.41 -10.55 -8.18
CA THR A 378 -15.78 -10.17 -8.57
C THR A 378 -16.69 -10.19 -7.37
N MET A 379 -17.74 -9.36 -7.40
CA MET A 379 -18.74 -9.31 -6.33
C MET A 379 -19.41 -10.67 -6.07
N GLY A 380 -19.59 -11.49 -7.12
CA GLY A 380 -20.12 -12.85 -6.99
C GLY A 380 -19.17 -13.77 -6.22
N ARG A 381 -17.89 -13.78 -6.58
CA ARG A 381 -16.86 -14.58 -5.89
C ARG A 381 -16.63 -14.11 -4.46
N LEU A 382 -16.69 -12.80 -4.19
CA LEU A 382 -16.58 -12.24 -2.85
C LEU A 382 -17.74 -12.70 -1.95
N LYS A 383 -18.98 -12.65 -2.44
CA LYS A 383 -20.14 -13.18 -1.72
C LYS A 383 -20.02 -14.68 -1.43
N GLY A 384 -19.60 -15.46 -2.43
CA GLY A 384 -19.33 -16.89 -2.25
C GLY A 384 -18.22 -17.15 -1.23
N ALA A 385 -17.15 -16.34 -1.23
CA ALA A 385 -16.06 -16.45 -0.27
C ALA A 385 -16.53 -16.19 1.17
N CYS A 386 -17.38 -15.17 1.38
CA CYS A 386 -18.00 -14.94 2.69
C CYS A 386 -18.81 -16.15 3.16
N ALA A 387 -19.62 -16.76 2.28
CA ALA A 387 -20.40 -17.95 2.63
C ALA A 387 -19.51 -19.17 2.95
N VAL A 388 -18.46 -19.42 2.16
CA VAL A 388 -17.47 -20.48 2.42
C VAL A 388 -16.74 -20.23 3.74
N ARG A 389 -16.34 -18.99 4.03
CA ARG A 389 -15.74 -18.59 5.30
C ARG A 389 -16.65 -18.93 6.47
N ASP A 390 -17.91 -18.57 6.41
CA ASP A 390 -18.87 -18.82 7.50
C ASP A 390 -19.07 -20.34 7.73
N LEU A 391 -19.03 -21.16 6.67
CA LEU A 391 -19.06 -22.62 6.74
C LEU A 391 -17.79 -23.23 7.40
N LEU A 392 -16.63 -22.61 7.19
CA LEU A 392 -15.35 -23.07 7.72
C LEU A 392 -15.10 -22.57 9.15
N HIS A 393 -15.55 -21.35 9.50
CA HIS A 393 -15.51 -20.82 10.86
C HIS A 393 -16.31 -21.69 11.84
N ARG A 394 -17.48 -22.19 11.43
CA ARG A 394 -18.24 -23.18 12.22
C ARG A 394 -17.44 -24.46 12.52
N GLY A 395 -16.42 -24.76 11.72
CA GLY A 395 -15.49 -25.88 11.93
C GLY A 395 -14.20 -25.51 12.66
N GLY A 396 -14.07 -24.29 13.20
CA GLY A 396 -12.93 -23.85 13.98
C GLY A 396 -11.69 -23.45 13.19
N LYS A 397 -11.81 -23.20 11.87
CA LYS A 397 -10.69 -22.75 11.03
C LYS A 397 -10.60 -21.22 10.98
N THR A 398 -9.39 -20.68 10.99
CA THR A 398 -9.13 -19.26 10.67
C THR A 398 -9.13 -19.08 9.16
N VAL A 399 -9.96 -18.16 8.65
CA VAL A 399 -10.14 -17.96 7.21
C VAL A 399 -10.02 -16.49 6.84
N TRP A 400 -9.18 -16.19 5.86
CA TRP A 400 -8.98 -14.87 5.27
C TRP A 400 -9.49 -14.83 3.83
N ILE A 401 -9.95 -13.66 3.39
CA ILE A 401 -10.47 -13.44 2.04
C ILE A 401 -9.53 -12.47 1.32
N ALA A 402 -9.16 -12.80 0.08
CA ALA A 402 -8.31 -11.94 -0.75
C ALA A 402 -9.01 -11.50 -2.05
N GLU A 403 -9.40 -10.21 -2.11
CA GLU A 403 -10.13 -9.60 -3.23
C GLU A 403 -9.34 -9.58 -4.55
N ARG A 404 -8.10 -9.08 -4.54
CA ARG A 404 -7.21 -9.09 -5.71
C ARG A 404 -5.80 -9.40 -5.25
N GLY A 405 -5.29 -10.57 -5.62
CA GLY A 405 -3.88 -10.95 -5.46
C GLY A 405 -3.20 -10.31 -4.24
N VAL A 406 -3.34 -10.97 -3.09
CA VAL A 406 -2.56 -10.71 -1.86
C VAL A 406 -2.92 -9.42 -1.10
N THR A 407 -4.14 -8.88 -1.29
CA THR A 407 -4.77 -8.00 -0.29
C THR A 407 -5.71 -8.84 0.57
N PHE A 408 -5.36 -9.08 1.84
CA PHE A 408 -6.18 -9.87 2.76
C PHE A 408 -7.09 -8.94 3.57
N ASP A 409 -8.37 -9.29 3.67
CA ASP A 409 -9.24 -8.75 4.71
C ASP A 409 -9.05 -9.58 5.99
N GLY A 410 -8.75 -8.92 7.10
CA GLY A 410 -8.68 -9.56 8.42
C GLY A 410 -10.06 -10.05 8.88
N PRO A 411 -10.14 -10.93 9.88
CA PRO A 411 -11.41 -11.24 10.53
C PRO A 411 -12.01 -9.92 11.07
N GLY A 412 -13.21 -9.59 10.62
CA GLY A 412 -13.92 -8.41 11.13
C GLY A 412 -14.25 -8.61 12.60
N GLU A 413 -13.68 -7.77 13.46
CA GLU A 413 -14.18 -7.54 14.81
C GLU A 413 -15.39 -6.59 14.79
#